data_AF-A0A452Q9A3-F1
#
_entry.id   AF-A0A452Q9A3-F1
#
_cell.length_a   1.000
_cell.length_b   1.000
_cell.length_c   1.000
_cell.angle_alpha   90.00
_cell.angle_beta   90.00
_cell.angle_gamma   90.00
#
_symmetry.space_group_name_H-M   'P 1'
#
loop_
_entity.id
_entity.type
_entity.pdbx_description
1 polymer ?
#
loop_
_entity_poly.entity_id
_entity_poly.type
_entity_poly.pdbx_seq_one_letter_code
_entity_poly.pdbx_strand_id
1 'polypeptide(L)'
;MELATYFYKILKKKDNFKLVFDAEPEFTNVCFWYFPPRLKRIPKGFERDQELQKIAPKIKAQMVEEGTAMISFQPCGDKVNFFRMVFSNPATRQADVDYLIDEIERLGKDL
;
A
#
# COMPACT_ATOMS: atom_id res chain seq x y z
N MET A 1 -1.29 18.25 2.08
CA MET A 1 -0.12 17.72 1.35
C MET A 1 0.94 17.12 2.27
N GLU A 2 1.23 17.72 3.44
CA GLU A 2 2.25 17.23 4.37
C GLU A 2 2.17 15.73 4.70
N LEU A 3 0.97 15.20 4.96
CA LEU A 3 0.77 13.77 5.24
C LEU A 3 1.10 12.88 4.04
N ALA A 4 0.79 13.31 2.82
CA ALA A 4 1.11 12.54 1.61
C ALA A 4 2.64 12.49 1.40
N THR A 5 3.33 13.61 1.60
CA THR A 5 4.79 13.68 1.55
C THR A 5 5.43 12.85 2.67
N TYR A 6 4.88 12.90 3.88
CA TYR A 6 5.31 12.09 5.02
C TYR A 6 5.18 10.59 4.72
N PHE A 7 3.99 10.16 4.28
CA PHE A 7 3.70 8.79 3.91
C PHE A 7 4.64 8.29 2.80
N TYR A 8 4.81 9.07 1.72
CA TYR A 8 5.77 8.77 0.65
C TYR A 8 7.19 8.54 1.18
N LYS A 9 7.68 9.42 2.08
CA LYS A 9 9.03 9.32 2.65
C LYS A 9 9.19 8.08 3.53
N ILE A 10 8.16 7.65 4.25
CA ILE A 10 8.20 6.41 5.04
C ILE A 10 8.22 5.20 4.12
N LEU A 11 7.29 5.13 3.15
CA LEU A 11 7.22 4.00 2.23
C LEU A 11 8.52 3.80 1.45
N LYS A 12 9.21 4.88 1.07
CA LYS A 12 10.51 4.82 0.39
C LYS A 12 11.64 4.21 1.23
N LYS A 13 11.52 4.26 2.57
CA LYS A 13 12.51 3.69 3.51
C LYS A 13 12.24 2.22 3.85
N LYS A 14 11.02 1.74 3.60
CA LYS A 14 10.61 0.37 3.92
C LYS A 14 10.74 -0.54 2.69
N ASP A 15 11.33 -1.71 2.86
CA ASP A 15 11.69 -2.63 1.77
C ASP A 15 10.51 -3.50 1.27
N ASN A 16 9.47 -3.63 2.07
CA ASN A 16 8.19 -4.29 1.78
C ASN A 16 7.19 -3.38 1.08
N PHE A 17 7.49 -2.10 0.89
CA PHE A 17 6.64 -1.20 0.13
C PHE A 17 7.34 -0.75 -1.13
N LYS A 18 6.58 -0.66 -2.23
CA LYS A 18 7.09 -0.12 -3.48
C LYS A 18 6.10 0.88 -4.06
N LEU A 19 6.57 2.08 -4.33
CA LEU A 19 5.80 3.10 -5.01
C LEU A 19 5.53 2.68 -6.45
N VAL A 20 4.30 2.93 -6.92
CA VAL A 20 3.88 2.61 -8.29
C VAL A 20 4.50 3.58 -9.29
N PHE A 21 4.63 4.83 -8.88
CA PHE A 21 5.26 5.90 -9.64
C PHE A 21 6.47 6.40 -8.85
N ASP A 22 7.65 6.40 -9.47
CA ASP A 22 8.88 6.90 -8.85
C ASP A 22 8.99 8.42 -9.01
N ALA A 23 7.95 9.12 -8.54
CA ALA A 23 7.84 10.57 -8.53
C ALA A 23 7.28 11.00 -7.17
N GLU A 24 7.66 12.19 -6.70
CA GLU A 24 7.02 12.75 -5.52
C GLU A 24 5.51 12.94 -5.77
N PRO A 25 4.66 12.76 -4.74
CA PRO A 25 3.23 12.96 -4.91
C PRO A 25 2.95 14.41 -5.30
N GLU A 26 2.42 14.62 -6.51
CA GLU A 26 1.97 15.94 -6.97
C GLU A 26 0.73 16.43 -6.20
N PHE A 27 0.03 15.51 -5.52
CA PHE A 27 -1.18 15.79 -4.76
C PHE A 27 -1.28 14.91 -3.51
N THR A 28 -2.49 14.75 -2.99
CA THR A 28 -2.78 13.93 -1.79
C THR A 28 -2.80 12.42 -2.05
N ASN A 29 -2.56 11.98 -3.29
CA ASN A 29 -2.61 10.58 -3.70
C ASN A 29 -1.22 9.93 -3.62
N VAL A 30 -1.13 8.78 -2.95
CA VAL A 30 0.09 7.96 -2.95
C VAL A 30 -0.28 6.55 -3.38
N CYS A 31 0.31 6.09 -4.49
CA CYS A 31 0.07 4.78 -5.07
C CYS A 31 1.23 3.83 -4.77
N PHE A 32 0.94 2.68 -4.16
CA PHE A 32 1.98 1.76 -3.71
C PHE A 32 1.50 0.29 -3.69
N TRP A 33 2.44 -0.63 -3.82
CA TRP A 33 2.27 -2.04 -3.54
C TRP A 33 2.86 -2.39 -2.17
N TYR A 34 2.29 -3.41 -1.55
CA TYR A 34 2.87 -4.11 -0.41
C TYR A 34 3.38 -5.48 -0.86
N PHE A 35 4.62 -5.81 -0.48
CA PHE A 35 5.30 -7.06 -0.79
C PHE A 35 5.50 -7.87 0.50
N PRO A 36 4.69 -8.91 0.73
CA PRO A 36 4.87 -9.77 1.89
C PRO A 36 6.20 -10.53 1.80
N PRO A 37 6.75 -11.01 2.94
CA PRO A 37 8.04 -11.69 2.98
C PRO A 37 8.17 -12.86 1.99
N ARG A 38 7.08 -13.61 1.76
CA ARG A 38 7.03 -14.72 0.79
C ARG A 38 7.27 -14.23 -0.63
N LEU A 39 6.59 -13.15 -1.03
CA LEU A 39 6.64 -12.61 -2.39
C LEU A 39 7.99 -11.97 -2.73
N LYS A 40 8.72 -11.45 -1.72
CA LYS A 40 10.09 -10.93 -1.91
C LYS A 40 11.09 -12.00 -2.40
N ARG A 41 10.81 -13.28 -2.12
CA ARG A 41 11.66 -14.42 -2.55
C ARG A 41 11.37 -14.85 -3.98
N ILE A 42 10.26 -14.41 -4.57
CA ILE A 42 9.88 -14.74 -5.94
C ILE A 42 10.55 -13.70 -6.87
N PRO A 43 11.31 -14.13 -7.89
CA PRO A 43 11.91 -13.22 -8.87
C PRO A 43 10.89 -12.33 -9.57
N LYS A 44 11.32 -11.17 -10.08
CA LYS A 44 10.45 -10.30 -10.87
C LYS A 44 9.98 -11.05 -12.12
N GLY A 45 8.68 -11.09 -12.35
CA GLY A 45 8.10 -11.74 -13.52
C GLY A 45 6.61 -11.99 -13.36
N PHE A 46 6.03 -12.65 -14.36
CA PHE A 46 4.60 -12.90 -14.47
C PHE A 46 4.01 -13.61 -13.24
N GLU A 47 4.68 -14.65 -12.73
CA GLU A 47 4.24 -15.39 -11.54
C GLU A 47 4.12 -14.48 -10.32
N ARG A 48 5.12 -13.63 -10.10
CA ARG A 48 5.11 -12.68 -8.99
C ARG A 48 3.99 -11.66 -9.13
N ASP A 49 3.73 -11.18 -10.34
CA ASP A 49 2.69 -10.18 -10.59
C ASP A 49 1.29 -10.80 -10.42
N GLN A 50 1.10 -12.07 -10.79
CA GLN A 50 -0.14 -12.82 -10.53
C GLN A 50 -0.42 -12.98 -9.02
N GLU A 51 0.62 -13.23 -8.22
CA GLU A 51 0.48 -13.30 -6.76
C GLU A 51 0.26 -11.90 -6.17
N LEU A 52 1.01 -10.90 -6.63
CA LEU A 52 0.88 -9.50 -6.19
C LEU A 52 -0.53 -8.95 -6.42
N GLN A 53 -1.17 -9.30 -7.54
CA GLN A 53 -2.54 -8.89 -7.86
C GLN A 53 -3.55 -9.30 -6.78
N LYS A 54 -3.29 -10.38 -6.04
CA LYS A 54 -4.18 -10.91 -5.00
C LYS A 54 -3.95 -10.26 -3.63
N ILE A 55 -2.81 -9.60 -3.42
CA ILE A 55 -2.42 -9.06 -2.11
C ILE A 55 -3.35 -7.93 -1.66
N ALA A 56 -3.52 -6.89 -2.48
CA ALA A 56 -4.33 -5.73 -2.11
C ALA A 56 -5.81 -6.09 -1.83
N PRO A 57 -6.49 -6.93 -2.64
CA PRO A 57 -7.84 -7.41 -2.32
C PRO A 57 -7.94 -8.16 -0.99
N LYS A 58 -6.97 -9.02 -0.66
CA LYS A 58 -6.98 -9.80 0.59
C LYS A 58 -6.84 -8.92 1.82
N ILE A 59 -5.85 -8.02 1.81
CA ILE A 59 -5.64 -7.06 2.91
C ILE A 59 -6.87 -6.15 3.06
N LYS A 60 -7.43 -5.67 1.94
CA LYS A 60 -8.65 -4.86 1.95
C LYS A 60 -9.84 -5.60 2.58
N ALA A 61 -10.03 -6.88 2.24
CA ALA A 61 -11.12 -7.68 2.81
C ALA A 61 -10.98 -7.79 4.34
N GLN A 62 -9.78 -8.11 4.83
CA GLN A 62 -9.51 -8.20 6.27
C GLN A 62 -9.68 -6.86 6.99
N MET A 63 -9.18 -5.75 6.40
CA MET A 63 -9.39 -4.41 6.96
C MET A 63 -10.87 -4.05 7.11
N VAL A 64 -11.71 -4.46 6.15
CA VAL A 64 -13.16 -4.22 6.20
C VAL A 64 -13.84 -5.12 7.23
N GLU A 65 -13.44 -6.38 7.31
CA GLU A 65 -13.96 -7.35 8.29
C GLU A 65 -13.64 -6.93 9.73
N GLU A 66 -12.41 -6.48 10.00
CA GLU A 66 -11.98 -6.02 11.32
C GLU A 66 -12.43 -4.58 11.63
N GLY A 67 -12.85 -3.81 10.62
CA GLY A 67 -13.34 -2.44 10.78
C GLY A 67 -12.27 -1.42 11.19
N THR A 68 -11.00 -1.69 10.93
CA THR A 68 -9.86 -0.88 11.41
C THR A 68 -9.58 0.33 10.52
N ALA A 69 -9.45 0.11 9.22
CA ALA A 69 -9.14 1.16 8.25
C ALA A 69 -9.78 0.86 6.88
N MET A 70 -9.85 1.87 6.02
CA MET A 70 -10.42 1.70 4.68
C MET A 70 -9.57 2.41 3.62
N ILE A 71 -8.82 1.63 2.84
CA ILE A 71 -8.04 2.12 1.70
C ILE A 71 -8.56 1.54 0.39
N SER A 72 -8.50 2.29 -0.72
CA SER A 72 -8.86 1.78 -2.05
C SER A 72 -7.68 1.08 -2.73
N PHE A 73 -7.97 0.09 -3.57
CA PHE A 73 -7.01 -0.48 -4.51
C PHE A 73 -7.59 -0.53 -5.91
N GLN A 74 -6.71 -0.53 -6.92
CA GLN A 74 -7.11 -0.68 -8.32
C GLN A 74 -5.93 -1.16 -9.18
N PRO A 75 -6.18 -1.79 -10.34
CA PRO A 75 -5.18 -1.96 -11.39
C PRO A 75 -5.09 -0.69 -12.26
N CYS A 76 -4.01 -0.55 -13.03
CA CYS A 76 -3.87 0.55 -14.01
C CYS A 76 -2.94 0.15 -15.17
N GLY A 77 -3.48 -0.05 -16.36
CA GLY A 77 -2.70 -0.47 -17.53
C GLY A 77 -2.03 -1.84 -17.29
N ASP A 78 -0.71 -1.87 -17.39
CA ASP A 78 0.14 -3.03 -17.12
C ASP A 78 0.39 -3.29 -15.62
N LYS A 79 -0.10 -2.41 -14.73
CA LYS A 79 0.11 -2.51 -13.29
C LYS A 79 -1.03 -3.29 -12.64
N VAL A 80 -0.67 -4.41 -12.03
CA VAL A 80 -1.58 -5.19 -11.17
C VAL A 80 -2.04 -4.39 -9.96
N ASN A 81 -3.07 -4.88 -9.26
CA ASN A 81 -3.69 -4.21 -8.11
C ASN A 81 -2.66 -3.59 -7.14
N PHE A 82 -2.78 -2.28 -6.94
CA PHE A 82 -2.02 -1.49 -5.98
C PHE A 82 -2.96 -0.69 -5.10
N PHE A 83 -2.49 -0.29 -3.93
CA PHE A 83 -3.21 0.64 -3.05
C PHE A 83 -3.08 2.07 -3.53
N ARG A 84 -4.16 2.84 -3.40
CA ARG A 84 -4.18 4.29 -3.56
C ARG A 84 -4.65 4.91 -2.26
N MET A 85 -3.72 5.50 -1.53
CA MET A 85 -4.05 6.30 -0.35
C MET A 85 -4.35 7.73 -0.75
N VAL A 86 -5.42 8.30 -0.20
CA VAL A 86 -5.84 9.69 -0.45
C VAL A 86 -6.03 10.40 0.89
N PHE A 87 -5.23 11.44 1.13
CA PHE A 87 -5.36 12.26 2.33
C PHE A 87 -6.27 13.47 2.07
N SER A 88 -7.56 13.33 2.39
CA SER A 88 -8.55 14.42 2.28
C SER A 88 -9.16 14.83 3.61
N ASN A 89 -9.11 13.97 4.62
CA ASN A 89 -9.69 14.23 5.93
C ASN A 89 -8.75 15.11 6.78
N PRO A 90 -9.18 16.31 7.21
CA PRO A 90 -8.36 17.19 8.05
C PRO A 90 -8.13 16.63 9.46
N ALA A 91 -8.92 15.66 9.91
CA ALA A 91 -8.73 15.01 11.21
C ALA A 91 -7.59 13.99 11.22
N THR A 92 -7.10 13.57 10.05
CA THR A 92 -6.00 12.60 9.94
C THR A 92 -4.69 13.20 10.46
N ARG A 93 -3.99 12.44 11.30
CA ARG A 93 -2.71 12.80 11.91
C ARG A 93 -1.62 11.83 11.43
N GLN A 94 -0.36 12.18 11.69
CA GLN A 94 0.76 11.28 11.37
C GLN A 94 0.63 9.91 12.05
N ALA A 95 0.12 9.85 13.28
CA ALA A 95 -0.14 8.59 13.97
C ALA A 95 -1.13 7.66 13.23
N ASP A 96 -2.12 8.22 12.53
CA ASP A 96 -3.05 7.44 11.71
C ASP A 96 -2.37 6.89 10.45
N VAL A 97 -1.40 7.64 9.91
CA VAL A 97 -0.56 7.21 8.78
C VAL A 97 0.33 6.04 9.19
N ASP A 98 0.98 6.15 10.35
CA ASP A 98 1.82 5.09 10.91
C ASP A 98 0.99 3.84 11.20
N TYR A 99 -0.17 4.01 11.83
CA TYR A 99 -1.12 2.92 12.08
C TYR A 99 -1.53 2.21 10.78
N LEU A 100 -1.86 2.96 9.72
CA LEU A 100 -2.22 2.37 8.43
C LEU A 100 -1.09 1.50 7.85
N ILE A 101 0.16 1.94 7.98
CA ILE A 101 1.32 1.16 7.49
C ILE A 101 1.45 -0.13 8.30
N ASP A 102 1.45 -0.01 9.62
CA ASP A 102 1.60 -1.14 10.53
C ASP A 102 0.45 -2.15 10.35
N GLU A 103 -0.75 -1.67 10.07
CA GLU A 103 -1.92 -2.49 9.82
C GLU A 103 -1.81 -3.26 8.49
N ILE A 104 -1.33 -2.62 7.42
CA ILE A 104 -1.04 -3.31 6.15
C ILE A 104 0.03 -4.38 6.35
N GLU A 105 1.09 -4.08 7.11
CA GLU A 105 2.14 -5.05 7.44
C GLU A 105 1.57 -6.22 8.25
N ARG A 106 0.78 -5.95 9.29
CA ARG A 106 0.17 -6.97 10.16
C ARG A 106 -0.74 -7.91 9.40
N LEU A 107 -1.64 -7.39 8.58
CA LEU A 107 -2.59 -8.16 7.78
C LEU A 107 -1.89 -8.89 6.62
N GLY A 108 -0.87 -8.25 6.05
CA GLY A 108 -0.18 -8.78 4.89
C GLY A 108 0.95 -9.75 5.19
N LYS A 109 1.48 -9.83 6.41
CA LYS A 109 2.71 -10.60 6.72
C LYS A 109 2.64 -12.09 6.33
N ASP A 110 1.47 -12.70 6.39
CA ASP A 110 1.24 -14.13 6.15
C ASP A 110 0.77 -14.43 4.71
N LEU A 111 0.78 -13.44 3.81
CA LEU A 111 0.31 -13.56 2.42
C LEU A 111 1.40 -13.95 1.39
#